data_AF-A0A354CIG2-F1
#
_entry.id   AF-A0A354CIG2-F1
#
_cell.length_a   1.000
_cell.length_b   1.000
_cell.length_c   1.000
_cell.angle_alpha   90.00
_cell.angle_beta   90.00
_cell.angle_gamma   90.00
#
_symmetry.space_group_name_H-M   'P 1'
#
loop_
_entity.id
_entity.type
_entity.pdbx_description
1 polymer ?
#
loop_
_entity_poly.entity_id
_entity_poly.type
_entity_poly.pdbx_seq_one_letter_code
_entity_poly.pdbx_strand_id
1 'polypeptide(L)'
;MANEHGSLSINSQNIFPIIKKWLYSDHDIFYRELISNGCDAITKLKKLAMIGEYNEPDDADYKVVVKVNSTDKTIKIIDNGLGMTADEVNQYINQIAFSGAEAFLEKYKDKANDDQI
;
A
#
# COMPACT_ATOMS: atom_id res chain seq x y z
N MET A 1 10.01 -1.07 -20.88
CA MET A 1 10.16 -0.75 -19.45
C MET A 1 11.39 -1.51 -18.97
N ALA A 2 12.44 -0.82 -18.52
CA ALA A 2 13.61 -1.49 -17.96
C ALA A 2 13.19 -2.16 -16.63
N ASN A 3 13.51 -3.44 -16.46
CA ASN A 3 13.30 -4.10 -15.17
C ASN A 3 14.36 -3.57 -14.20
N GLU A 4 13.96 -2.71 -13.28
CA GLU A 4 14.82 -2.31 -12.17
C GLU A 4 14.73 -3.36 -11.06
N HIS A 5 15.86 -3.99 -10.77
CA HIS A 5 16.02 -4.89 -9.63
C HIS A 5 16.76 -4.14 -8.52
N GLY A 6 16.02 -3.68 -7.50
CA GLY A 6 16.62 -3.18 -6.27
C GLY A 6 16.99 -4.32 -5.33
N SER A 7 18.17 -4.28 -4.71
CA SER A 7 18.54 -5.23 -3.65
C SER A 7 17.95 -4.76 -2.31
N LEU A 8 16.95 -5.46 -1.80
CA LEU A 8 16.47 -5.29 -0.42
C LEU A 8 17.50 -5.92 0.53
N SER A 9 18.39 -5.12 1.12
CA SER A 9 19.19 -5.57 2.27
C SER A 9 18.48 -5.22 3.56
N ILE A 10 17.33 -5.86 3.80
CA ILE A 10 16.68 -5.80 5.11
C ILE A 10 17.28 -6.92 5.94
N ASN A 11 17.83 -6.56 7.10
CA ASN A 11 18.33 -7.52 8.07
C ASN A 11 17.17 -8.46 8.47
N SER A 12 17.10 -9.63 7.82
CA SER A 12 15.88 -10.44 7.70
C SER A 12 15.37 -10.99 9.03
N GLN A 13 16.20 -10.93 10.08
CA GLN A 13 15.83 -11.35 11.43
C GLN A 13 14.73 -10.46 12.04
N ASN A 14 14.59 -9.21 11.61
CA ASN A 14 13.68 -8.24 12.22
C ASN A 14 12.37 -8.02 11.44
N ILE A 15 12.24 -8.43 10.18
CA ILE A 15 11.01 -8.15 9.40
C ILE A 15 9.82 -9.07 9.75
N PHE A 16 10.10 -10.31 10.16
CA PHE A 16 9.06 -11.32 10.40
C PHE A 16 8.07 -10.98 11.53
N PRO A 17 8.49 -10.41 12.68
CA PRO A 17 7.55 -9.96 13.72
C PRO A 17 6.59 -8.87 13.23
N ILE A 18 7.06 -7.94 12.38
CA ILE A 18 6.23 -6.88 11.78
C ILE A 18 5.19 -7.48 10.85
N ILE A 19 5.66 -8.33 9.92
CA ILE A 19 4.81 -9.01 8.95
C ILE A 19 3.80 -9.91 9.66
N LYS A 20 4.20 -10.63 10.73
CA LYS A 20 3.26 -11.42 11.56
C LYS A 20 2.22 -10.53 12.23
N LYS A 21 2.59 -9.45 12.91
CA LYS A 21 1.61 -8.57 13.56
C LYS A 21 0.62 -8.01 12.53
N TRP A 22 1.10 -7.53 11.38
CA TRP A 22 0.24 -7.01 10.32
C TRP A 22 -0.63 -8.07 9.65
N LEU A 23 -0.09 -9.27 9.39
CA LEU A 23 -0.85 -10.37 8.80
C LEU A 23 -1.89 -10.96 9.75
N TYR A 24 -1.65 -10.98 11.07
CA TYR A 24 -2.50 -11.72 12.01
C TYR A 24 -3.42 -10.85 12.86
N SER A 25 -3.30 -9.52 12.83
CA SER A 25 -4.07 -8.68 13.76
C SER A 25 -5.44 -8.29 13.21
N ASP A 26 -5.59 -7.87 11.95
CA ASP A 26 -6.89 -7.40 11.43
C ASP A 26 -6.98 -7.46 9.89
N HIS A 27 -7.24 -8.64 9.33
CA HIS A 27 -7.36 -8.83 7.87
C HIS A 27 -8.40 -7.89 7.23
N ASP A 28 -9.49 -7.60 7.92
CA ASP A 28 -10.56 -6.74 7.44
C ASP A 28 -10.12 -5.27 7.33
N ILE A 29 -9.24 -4.83 8.25
CA ILE A 29 -8.66 -3.48 8.22
C ILE A 29 -7.80 -3.31 6.98
N PHE A 30 -6.98 -4.30 6.62
CA PHE A 30 -6.14 -4.22 5.43
C PHE A 30 -6.94 -3.96 4.15
N TYR A 31 -8.03 -4.71 3.94
CA TYR A 31 -8.88 -4.50 2.77
C TYR A 31 -9.62 -3.16 2.82
N ARG A 32 -10.06 -2.72 4.01
CA ARG A 32 -10.68 -1.41 4.19
C ARG A 32 -9.72 -0.28 3.79
N GLU A 33 -8.47 -0.34 4.24
CA GLU A 33 -7.48 0.70 3.93
C GLU A 33 -7.15 0.74 2.43
N LEU A 34 -7.02 -0.43 1.78
CA LEU A 34 -6.78 -0.47 0.33
C LEU A 34 -7.95 0.09 -0.48
N ILE A 35 -9.19 -0.22 -0.09
CA ILE A 35 -10.39 0.35 -0.74
C ILE A 35 -10.44 1.87 -0.50
N SER A 36 -10.15 2.33 0.73
CA SER A 36 -10.09 3.75 1.06
C SER A 36 -9.08 4.50 0.19
N ASN A 37 -7.88 3.93 0.01
CA ASN A 37 -6.84 4.51 -0.84
C ASN A 37 -7.31 4.63 -2.31
N GLY A 38 -8.02 3.64 -2.83
CA GLY A 38 -8.60 3.70 -4.18
C GLY A 38 -9.68 4.79 -4.32
N CYS A 39 -10.54 4.93 -3.31
CA CYS A 39 -11.54 6.02 -3.25
C CYS A 39 -10.88 7.40 -3.19
N ASP A 40 -9.80 7.54 -2.42
CA ASP A 40 -9.03 8.80 -2.33
C ASP A 40 -8.36 9.13 -3.67
N ALA A 41 -7.80 8.14 -4.37
CA ALA A 41 -7.21 8.33 -5.69
C ALA A 41 -8.23 8.85 -6.71
N ILE A 42 -9.45 8.29 -6.71
CA ILE A 42 -10.57 8.76 -7.55
C ILE A 42 -10.97 10.18 -7.16
N THR A 43 -11.09 10.45 -5.86
CA THR A 43 -11.49 11.78 -5.37
C THR A 43 -10.48 12.85 -5.77
N LYS A 44 -9.18 12.54 -5.74
CA LYS A 44 -8.12 13.43 -6.21
C LYS A 44 -8.23 13.69 -7.71
N LEU A 45 -8.44 12.66 -8.51
CA LEU A 45 -8.58 12.81 -9.97
C LEU A 45 -9.79 13.68 -10.34
N LYS A 46 -10.94 13.46 -9.70
CA LYS A 46 -12.14 14.31 -9.86
C LYS A 46 -11.88 15.78 -9.51
N LYS A 47 -11.09 16.04 -8.45
CA LYS A 47 -10.72 17.42 -8.10
C LYS A 47 -9.87 18.07 -9.17
N LEU A 48 -8.90 17.35 -9.74
CA LEU A 48 -8.08 17.84 -10.86
C LEU A 48 -8.95 18.15 -12.09
N ALA A 49 -9.96 17.33 -12.35
CA ALA A 49 -10.92 17.59 -13.42
C ALA A 49 -11.69 18.90 -13.20
N MET A 50 -12.21 19.10 -11.99
CA MET A 50 -12.97 20.30 -11.63
C MET A 50 -12.17 21.60 -11.79
N ILE A 51 -10.85 21.56 -11.58
CA ILE A 51 -9.96 22.72 -11.74
C ILE A 51 -9.36 22.84 -13.16
N GLY A 52 -9.74 21.94 -14.08
CA GLY A 52 -9.29 21.97 -15.48
C GLY A 52 -7.89 21.42 -15.72
N GLU A 53 -7.30 20.72 -14.74
CA GLU A 53 -5.99 20.07 -14.86
C GLU A 53 -6.08 18.65 -15.43
N TYR A 54 -7.29 18.08 -15.50
CA TYR A 54 -7.56 16.79 -16.13
C TYR A 54 -8.81 16.88 -17.00
N ASN A 55 -8.74 16.37 -18.23
CA ASN A 55 -9.90 16.25 -19.10
C ASN A 55 -10.49 14.86 -18.92
N GLU A 56 -11.64 14.78 -18.24
CA GLU A 56 -12.36 13.53 -18.06
C GLU A 56 -12.97 13.06 -19.39
N PRO A 57 -12.94 11.76 -19.69
CA PRO A 57 -13.78 11.19 -20.74
C PRO A 57 -15.26 11.48 -20.47
N ASP A 58 -16.05 11.72 -21.52
CA ASP A 58 -17.49 11.99 -21.41
C ASP A 58 -18.27 10.88 -20.69
N ASP A 59 -17.74 9.65 -20.67
CA ASP A 59 -18.31 8.44 -20.06
C ASP A 59 -17.50 7.90 -18.87
N ALA A 60 -16.79 8.77 -18.13
CA ALA A 60 -15.96 8.38 -17.01
C ALA A 60 -16.73 7.61 -15.90
N ASP A 61 -16.58 6.28 -15.88
CA ASP A 61 -17.12 5.40 -14.84
C ASP A 61 -16.08 5.14 -13.74
N TYR A 62 -16.03 6.05 -12.76
CA TYR A 62 -15.12 5.95 -11.62
C TYR A 62 -15.53 4.85 -10.64
N LYS A 63 -14.61 3.91 -10.37
CA LYS A 63 -14.88 2.76 -9.52
C LYS A 63 -13.63 2.13 -8.94
N VAL A 64 -13.83 1.50 -7.79
CA VAL A 64 -12.89 0.52 -7.23
C VAL A 64 -13.49 -0.87 -7.46
N VAL A 65 -12.76 -1.73 -8.18
CA VAL A 65 -13.18 -3.10 -8.51
C VAL A 65 -12.37 -4.09 -7.68
N VAL A 66 -13.07 -4.92 -6.92
CA VAL A 66 -12.47 -6.03 -6.19
C VAL A 66 -12.72 -7.33 -6.95
N LYS A 67 -11.65 -8.01 -7.36
CA LYS A 67 -11.71 -9.33 -8.04
C LYS A 67 -11.05 -10.37 -7.16
N VAL A 68 -11.76 -11.46 -6.89
CA VAL A 68 -11.25 -12.61 -6.14
C VAL A 68 -11.09 -13.79 -7.08
N ASN A 69 -9.92 -14.42 -7.07
CA ASN A 69 -9.64 -15.62 -7.82
C ASN A 69 -9.07 -16.69 -6.88
N SER A 70 -9.89 -17.72 -6.60
CA SER A 70 -9.53 -18.83 -5.73
C SER A 70 -8.50 -19.77 -6.34
N THR A 71 -8.49 -19.91 -7.67
CA THR A 71 -7.54 -20.78 -8.39
C THR A 71 -6.13 -20.22 -8.29
N ASP A 72 -5.97 -18.92 -8.60
CA ASP A 72 -4.68 -18.23 -8.53
C ASP A 72 -4.32 -17.78 -7.10
N LYS A 73 -5.26 -17.93 -6.16
CA LYS A 73 -5.18 -17.43 -4.77
C LYS A 73 -4.85 -15.93 -4.73
N THR A 74 -5.50 -15.15 -5.58
CA THR A 74 -5.30 -13.70 -5.66
C THR A 74 -6.56 -12.92 -5.33
N ILE A 75 -6.36 -11.77 -4.70
CA ILE A 75 -7.36 -10.72 -4.56
C ILE A 75 -6.77 -9.47 -5.20
N LYS A 76 -7.49 -8.88 -6.15
CA LYS A 76 -7.09 -7.67 -6.86
C LYS A 76 -8.04 -6.54 -6.48
N ILE A 77 -7.49 -5.41 -6.05
CA ILE A 77 -8.21 -4.16 -5.82
C ILE A 77 -7.71 -3.21 -6.90
N ILE A 78 -8.61 -2.76 -7.78
CA ILE A 78 -8.27 -2.01 -8.98
C ILE A 78 -9.13 -0.76 -8.99
N ASP A 79 -8.52 0.41 -8.79
CA ASP A 79 -9.15 1.69 -9.04
C ASP A 79 -8.76 2.27 -10.41
N ASN A 80 -9.53 3.24 -10.87
CA ASN A 80 -9.20 4.09 -12.02
C ASN A 80 -9.05 5.56 -11.59
N GLY A 81 -8.46 5.78 -10.42
CA GLY A 81 -8.17 7.11 -9.90
C GLY A 81 -6.89 7.71 -10.50
N LEU A 82 -6.35 8.71 -9.81
CA LEU A 82 -5.20 9.50 -10.26
C LEU A 82 -3.96 8.65 -10.61
N GLY A 83 -3.79 7.52 -9.93
CA GLY A 83 -2.59 6.71 -10.03
C GLY A 83 -1.37 7.40 -9.39
N MET A 84 -0.20 6.85 -9.68
CA MET A 84 1.10 7.37 -9.25
C MET A 84 2.11 7.24 -10.39
N THR A 85 3.01 8.20 -10.47
CA THR A 85 4.23 8.12 -11.30
C THR A 85 5.24 7.14 -10.69
N ALA A 86 6.25 6.76 -11.47
CA ALA A 86 7.30 5.86 -10.99
C ALA A 86 8.07 6.44 -9.78
N ASP A 87 8.33 7.76 -9.78
CA ASP A 87 9.02 8.44 -8.70
C ASP A 87 8.18 8.47 -7.41
N GLU A 88 6.88 8.72 -7.53
CA GLU A 88 5.94 8.67 -6.40
C GLU A 88 5.82 7.26 -5.82
N VAL A 89 5.83 6.22 -6.65
CA VAL A 89 5.87 4.83 -6.16
C VAL A 89 7.15 4.60 -5.36
N ASN A 90 8.29 5.06 -5.85
CA ASN A 90 9.55 4.89 -5.14
C ASN A 90 9.56 5.64 -3.79
N GLN A 91 9.05 6.86 -3.77
CA GLN A 91 9.01 7.65 -2.54
C GLN A 91 7.98 7.11 -1.53
N TYR A 92 6.73 6.92 -1.93
CA TYR A 92 5.63 6.64 -1.00
C TYR A 92 5.46 5.15 -0.68
N ILE A 93 5.70 4.26 -1.64
CA ILE A 93 5.53 2.81 -1.43
C ILE A 93 6.83 2.18 -0.97
N ASN A 94 7.97 2.51 -1.58
CA ASN A 94 9.23 1.91 -1.17
C ASN A 94 9.76 2.61 0.09
N GLN A 95 10.13 3.90 0.02
CA GLN A 95 10.89 4.54 1.11
C GLN A 95 10.09 4.70 2.41
N ILE A 96 8.83 5.16 2.36
CA ILE A 96 8.03 5.37 3.58
C ILE A 96 7.64 4.06 4.26
N ALA A 97 7.36 3.01 3.49
CA ALA A 97 7.09 1.69 4.08
C ALA A 97 8.30 1.17 4.88
N PHE A 98 9.52 1.47 4.43
CA PHE A 98 10.74 1.10 5.16
C PHE A 98 10.92 1.93 6.43
N SER A 99 10.75 3.25 6.38
CA SER A 99 10.94 4.09 7.58
C SER A 99 9.93 3.78 8.68
N GLY A 100 8.67 3.49 8.32
CA GLY A 100 7.65 3.06 9.27
C GLY A 100 7.95 1.69 9.91
N ALA A 101 8.46 0.74 9.11
CA ALA A 101 8.87 -0.58 9.60
C ALA A 101 10.11 -0.51 10.49
N GLU A 102 11.11 0.31 10.14
CA GLU A 102 12.31 0.51 10.93
C GLU A 102 12.00 1.18 12.29
N ALA A 103 11.20 2.25 12.28
CA ALA A 103 10.77 2.93 13.51
C ALA A 103 9.94 2.01 14.42
N PHE A 104 9.10 1.15 13.83
CA PHE A 104 8.41 0.10 14.59
C PHE A 104 9.43 -0.84 15.23
N LEU A 105 10.39 -1.36 14.48
CA LEU A 105 11.39 -2.27 15.06
C LEU A 105 12.19 -1.65 16.18
N GLU A 106 12.64 -0.41 16.01
CA GLU A 106 13.36 0.30 17.06
C GLU A 106 12.53 0.41 18.34
N LYS A 107 11.24 0.78 18.22
CA LYS A 107 10.32 0.91 19.36
C LYS A 107 10.03 -0.42 20.08
N TYR A 108 10.12 -1.55 19.39
CA TYR A 108 9.79 -2.87 19.93
C TYR A 108 11.00 -3.77 20.23
N LYS A 109 12.22 -3.38 19.82
CA LYS A 109 13.47 -4.05 20.22
C LYS A 109 13.62 -4.13 21.75
N ASP A 110 13.23 -3.07 22.46
CA ASP A 110 13.33 -3.02 23.92
C ASP A 110 12.23 -3.80 24.64
N LYS A 111 11.10 -4.07 23.98
CA LYS A 111 9.96 -4.81 24.57
C LYS A 111 10.05 -6.32 24.41
N ALA A 112 10.93 -6.81 23.52
CA ALA A 112 11.17 -8.25 23.36
C ALA A 112 11.97 -8.88 24.52
N ASN A 113 12.51 -8.06 25.43
CA ASN A 113 13.18 -8.53 26.64
C ASN A 113 12.26 -8.63 27.87
N ASP A 114 11.02 -8.12 27.79
CA ASP A 114 10.11 -8.08 28.95
C ASP A 114 9.12 -9.26 29.01
N ASP A 115 9.10 -10.14 27.99
CA ASP A 115 8.26 -11.36 27.98
C ASP A 115 9.02 -12.61 28.53
N GLN A 116 10.02 -12.40 29.39
CA GLN A 116 10.60 -13.45 30.24
C GLN A 116 10.30 -13.21 31.73
N ILE A 117 9.01 -13.15 32.09
CA ILE A 117 8.49 -13.55 33.42
C ILE A 117 7.19 -14.31 33.22
#